data_AF-A0A7V1JIT9-F1
#
_entry.id   AF-A0A7V1JIT9-F1
#
_cell.length_a   1.000
_cell.length_b   1.000
_cell.length_c   1.000
_cell.angle_alpha   90.00
_cell.angle_beta   90.00
_cell.angle_gamma   90.00
#
_symmetry.space_group_name_H-M   'P 1'
#
loop_
_entity.id
_entity.type
_entity.pdbx_description
1 polymer ?
#
loop_
_entity_poly.entity_id
_entity_poly.type
_entity_poly.pdbx_seq_one_letter_code
_entity_poly.pdbx_strand_id
1 'polypeptide(L)'
;MKTKHLLISLTLGLGLMLALLLALNSAEGLALSGPPAVGPRVALAQAGTGVIRVATSGTDVPTCGGESTPCRTVQYAVNQASSGDSVLVATGTYSDIHLAVFGTITQVVYVDRSLTIRGGYNSNFTAWDPDLYPTTLDARGLGRVVYITGGLTVTLDSLRIVNGSGERGGEVNPDPYIYPVGSGGGVHSDARFLTVRNCVIMSNTAHNEAHSGTAGGGGIYQGCAQVGSYCSYAPTLVMEDSSIISNTADYHGGGIFVEGGGVPGTGDVTIRDVQFTSNHSNEDGGGVYACYSSLTLLDSDFVHNVAWDDDPVDPNDSGGGLYLIEGGPVLLDGNTFVSNTADIGGGLFVRDVTLTMTDNLIQDNISYHYAGGTGVYQCA
;
A
#
# COMPACT_ATOMS: atom_id res chain seq x y z
N MET A 1 -32.65 -54.14 53.89
CA MET A 1 -31.82 -52.94 54.11
C MET A 1 -30.63 -52.96 53.15
N LYS A 2 -30.77 -52.44 51.91
CA LYS A 2 -29.69 -52.32 50.92
C LYS A 2 -29.91 -51.09 50.02
N THR A 3 -29.90 -49.91 50.61
CA THR A 3 -30.05 -48.62 49.87
C THR A 3 -29.16 -47.50 50.42
N LYS A 4 -28.19 -47.79 51.29
CA LYS A 4 -27.29 -46.78 51.88
C LYS A 4 -25.82 -46.84 51.40
N HIS A 5 -25.47 -47.76 50.50
CA HIS A 5 -24.09 -47.88 49.99
C HIS A 5 -23.85 -47.33 48.57
N LEU A 6 -24.90 -46.86 47.87
CA LEU A 6 -24.77 -46.31 46.51
C LEU A 6 -24.67 -44.77 46.47
N LEU A 7 -25.02 -44.07 47.57
CA LEU A 7 -24.89 -42.61 47.66
C LEU A 7 -23.51 -42.11 48.17
N ILE A 8 -22.66 -43.00 48.69
CA ILE A 8 -21.33 -42.63 49.20
C ILE A 8 -20.25 -42.76 48.10
N SER A 9 -20.46 -43.60 47.09
CA SER A 9 -19.55 -43.75 45.95
C SER A 9 -19.72 -42.66 44.88
N LEU A 10 -20.92 -42.07 44.76
CA LEU A 10 -21.18 -41.01 43.77
C LEU A 10 -20.66 -39.63 44.24
N THR A 11 -20.63 -39.37 45.55
CA THR A 11 -20.14 -38.11 46.13
C THR A 11 -18.62 -38.04 46.19
N LEU A 12 -17.91 -39.16 46.37
CA LEU A 12 -16.45 -39.21 46.25
C LEU A 12 -15.98 -39.05 44.79
N GLY A 13 -16.71 -39.60 43.82
CA GLY A 13 -16.35 -39.49 42.39
C GLY A 13 -16.47 -38.07 41.83
N LEU A 14 -17.54 -37.35 42.19
CA LEU A 14 -17.73 -35.96 41.75
C LEU A 14 -16.76 -34.98 42.45
N GLY A 15 -16.42 -35.22 43.72
CA GLY A 15 -15.45 -34.42 44.47
C GLY A 15 -14.03 -34.55 43.92
N LEU A 16 -13.62 -35.75 43.48
CA LEU A 16 -12.30 -35.97 42.87
C LEU A 16 -12.17 -35.33 41.49
N MET A 17 -13.24 -35.31 40.68
CA MET A 17 -13.26 -34.63 39.39
C MET A 17 -13.24 -33.10 39.55
N LEU A 18 -13.97 -32.53 40.51
CA LEU A 18 -13.97 -31.09 40.74
C LEU A 18 -12.64 -30.59 41.33
N ALA A 19 -11.98 -31.39 42.17
CA ALA A 19 -10.63 -31.11 42.67
C ALA A 19 -9.56 -31.20 41.56
N LEU A 20 -9.73 -32.12 40.58
CA LEU A 20 -8.84 -32.22 39.43
C LEU A 20 -9.02 -31.02 38.47
N LEU A 21 -10.26 -30.56 38.24
CA LEU A 21 -10.52 -29.34 37.45
C LEU A 21 -10.03 -28.05 38.13
N LEU A 22 -10.05 -27.98 39.47
CA LEU A 22 -9.48 -26.84 40.23
C LEU A 22 -7.94 -26.90 40.31
N ALA A 23 -7.35 -28.10 40.25
CA ALA A 23 -5.90 -28.28 40.17
C ALA A 23 -5.31 -27.97 38.78
N LEU A 24 -6.10 -28.13 37.69
CA LEU A 24 -5.70 -27.66 36.36
C LEU A 24 -5.84 -26.14 36.18
N ASN A 25 -6.77 -25.49 36.89
CA ASN A 25 -6.93 -24.02 36.87
C ASN A 25 -6.01 -23.25 37.86
N SER A 26 -5.18 -23.94 38.64
CA SER A 26 -4.18 -23.32 39.54
C SER A 26 -2.74 -23.44 39.03
N ALA A 27 -2.57 -23.91 37.80
CA ALA A 27 -1.31 -23.83 37.05
C ALA A 27 -1.25 -22.57 36.15
N GLU A 28 -1.84 -21.46 36.58
CA GLU A 28 -1.46 -20.14 36.06
C GLU A 28 -0.15 -19.72 36.72
N GLY A 29 0.95 -19.95 36.02
CA GLY A 29 2.30 -19.66 36.51
C GLY A 29 3.43 -20.20 35.65
N LEU A 30 3.14 -21.00 34.62
CA LEU A 30 4.02 -21.12 33.47
C LEU A 30 3.76 -19.90 32.58
N ALA A 31 4.44 -18.80 32.92
CA ALA A 31 4.70 -17.77 31.93
C ALA A 31 5.28 -18.48 30.71
N LEU A 32 4.52 -18.53 29.61
CA LEU A 32 5.15 -18.52 28.30
C LEU A 32 6.04 -17.29 28.36
N SER A 33 7.33 -17.50 28.61
CA SER A 33 8.34 -16.52 28.25
C SER A 33 8.02 -16.22 26.79
N GLY A 34 7.52 -15.00 26.53
CA GLY A 34 7.41 -14.51 25.18
C GLY A 34 8.74 -14.73 24.45
N PRO A 35 8.75 -14.72 23.11
CA PRO A 35 10.02 -14.67 22.40
C PRO A 35 10.90 -13.63 23.10
N PRO A 36 12.16 -13.98 23.45
CA PRO A 36 12.99 -13.13 24.29
C PRO A 36 12.89 -11.72 23.72
N ALA A 37 12.53 -10.76 24.59
CA ALA A 37 12.44 -9.36 24.21
C ALA A 37 13.73 -9.05 23.43
N VAL A 38 13.59 -8.90 22.12
CA VAL A 38 14.68 -8.45 21.28
C VAL A 38 14.80 -7.00 21.70
N GLY A 39 15.69 -6.75 22.67
CA GLY A 39 16.13 -5.40 22.99
C GLY A 39 16.53 -4.71 21.68
N PRO A 40 16.49 -3.37 21.62
CA PRO A 40 16.77 -2.64 20.40
C PRO A 40 18.04 -3.21 19.78
N ARG A 41 17.89 -3.94 18.66
CA ARG A 41 19.03 -4.38 17.87
C ARG A 41 19.59 -3.09 17.33
N VAL A 42 20.58 -2.54 18.02
CA VAL A 42 21.43 -1.50 17.46
C VAL A 42 21.85 -2.04 16.11
N ALA A 43 21.44 -1.35 15.04
CA ALA A 43 21.85 -1.66 13.69
C ALA A 43 23.37 -1.88 13.71
N LEU A 44 23.82 -3.12 13.51
CA LEU A 44 25.23 -3.41 13.29
C LEU A 44 25.68 -2.91 11.91
N ALA A 45 24.74 -2.45 11.08
CA ALA A 45 25.01 -1.62 9.92
C ALA A 45 25.51 -0.25 10.38
N GLN A 46 26.83 -0.07 10.31
CA GLN A 46 27.58 1.17 10.57
C GLN A 46 27.19 1.92 11.86
N ALA A 47 27.59 1.42 13.04
CA ALA A 47 27.90 2.23 14.22
C ALA A 47 26.98 3.45 14.51
N GLY A 48 25.66 3.33 14.31
CA GLY A 48 24.71 4.43 14.54
C GLY A 48 24.77 5.61 13.55
N THR A 49 25.25 5.41 12.33
CA THR A 49 25.23 6.47 11.28
C THR A 49 23.83 6.72 10.70
N GLY A 50 22.87 5.83 10.95
CA GLY A 50 21.52 5.91 10.41
C GLY A 50 21.43 5.58 8.91
N VAL A 51 22.48 4.98 8.32
CA VAL A 51 22.55 4.68 6.89
C VAL A 51 22.95 3.22 6.65
N ILE A 52 22.20 2.53 5.79
CA ILE A 52 22.47 1.14 5.37
C ILE A 52 22.54 1.08 3.84
N ARG A 53 23.66 0.58 3.30
CA ARG A 53 23.89 0.48 1.86
C ARG A 53 23.58 -0.91 1.29
N VAL A 54 22.94 -0.95 0.13
CA VAL A 54 22.53 -2.17 -0.57
C VAL A 54 23.05 -2.17 -2.00
N ALA A 55 23.78 -3.21 -2.41
CA ALA A 55 24.27 -3.38 -3.78
C ALA A 55 24.10 -4.83 -4.21
N THR A 56 23.85 -5.08 -5.49
CA THR A 56 23.70 -6.44 -6.04
C THR A 56 24.95 -7.32 -5.86
N SER A 57 26.13 -6.70 -5.75
CA SER A 57 27.41 -7.36 -5.42
C SER A 57 27.63 -7.57 -3.92
N GLY A 58 26.71 -7.12 -3.07
CA GLY A 58 26.80 -7.18 -1.61
C GLY A 58 26.64 -8.60 -1.05
N THR A 59 26.63 -8.70 0.27
CA THR A 59 26.40 -9.97 0.98
C THR A 59 25.55 -9.74 2.22
N ASP A 60 24.50 -10.53 2.39
CA ASP A 60 23.60 -10.45 3.55
C ASP A 60 24.22 -11.15 4.77
N VAL A 61 24.94 -10.38 5.56
CA VAL A 61 25.52 -10.78 6.85
C VAL A 61 25.25 -9.70 7.89
N PRO A 62 25.26 -10.01 9.20
CA PRO A 62 24.94 -9.02 10.24
C PRO A 62 25.79 -7.75 10.24
N THR A 63 26.96 -7.79 9.59
CA THR A 63 27.90 -6.67 9.47
C THR A 63 27.83 -5.93 8.12
N CYS A 64 26.84 -6.24 7.27
CA CYS A 64 26.65 -5.54 6.00
C CYS A 64 26.09 -4.13 6.20
N GLY A 65 26.06 -3.33 5.13
CA GLY A 65 25.49 -1.98 5.11
C GLY A 65 26.53 -0.85 5.03
N GLY A 66 27.82 -1.18 5.08
CA GLY A 66 28.91 -0.23 4.87
C GLY A 66 29.21 0.04 3.39
N GLU A 67 30.01 1.07 3.12
CA GLU A 67 30.42 1.45 1.74
C GLU A 67 31.15 0.33 0.99
N SER A 68 32.09 -0.33 1.68
CA SER A 68 32.86 -1.45 1.11
C SER A 68 32.20 -2.82 1.30
N THR A 69 31.17 -2.89 2.16
CA THR A 69 30.49 -4.14 2.53
C THR A 69 28.97 -3.93 2.54
N PRO A 70 28.36 -3.60 1.39
CA PRO A 70 26.92 -3.40 1.30
C PRO A 70 26.16 -4.71 1.52
N CYS A 71 24.92 -4.60 1.99
CA CYS A 71 23.99 -5.74 1.99
C CYS A 71 23.63 -6.11 0.55
N ARG A 72 23.26 -7.37 0.32
CA ARG A 72 22.89 -7.85 -1.01
C ARG A 72 21.44 -7.50 -1.33
N THR A 73 20.54 -7.69 -0.38
CA THR A 73 19.10 -7.53 -0.57
C THR A 73 18.55 -6.33 0.19
N VAL A 74 17.52 -5.70 -0.37
CA VAL A 74 16.85 -4.54 0.24
C VAL A 74 16.11 -4.97 1.51
N GLN A 75 15.41 -6.11 1.49
CA GLN A 75 14.73 -6.63 2.69
C GLN A 75 15.69 -6.87 3.85
N TYR A 76 16.88 -7.44 3.60
CA TYR A 76 17.83 -7.68 4.67
C TYR A 76 18.27 -6.36 5.32
N ALA A 77 18.57 -5.34 4.51
CA ALA A 77 18.91 -4.01 5.02
C ALA A 77 17.75 -3.39 5.81
N VAL A 78 16.51 -3.48 5.33
CA VAL A 78 15.32 -3.02 6.06
C VAL A 78 15.18 -3.73 7.41
N ASN A 79 15.47 -5.03 7.48
CA ASN A 79 15.44 -5.80 8.73
C ASN A 79 16.56 -5.40 9.71
N GLN A 80 17.68 -4.85 9.22
CA GLN A 80 18.75 -4.32 10.06
C GLN A 80 18.50 -2.86 10.51
N ALA A 81 17.62 -2.14 9.82
CA ALA A 81 17.36 -0.73 10.07
C ALA A 81 16.66 -0.49 11.43
N SER A 82 17.03 0.62 12.06
CA SER A 82 16.25 1.24 13.13
C SER A 82 15.24 2.24 12.55
N SER A 83 14.22 2.59 13.34
CA SER A 83 13.25 3.62 12.94
C SER A 83 13.98 4.96 12.75
N GLY A 84 13.78 5.61 11.60
CA GLY A 84 14.45 6.85 11.19
C GLY A 84 15.67 6.64 10.28
N ASP A 85 16.13 5.41 10.08
CA ASP A 85 17.28 5.12 9.23
C ASP A 85 16.97 5.31 7.72
N SER A 86 18.04 5.41 6.93
CA SER A 86 18.02 5.46 5.46
C SER A 86 18.66 4.22 4.86
N VAL A 87 17.93 3.54 3.98
CA VAL A 87 18.43 2.44 3.14
C VAL A 87 18.78 3.00 1.76
N LEU A 88 20.07 3.09 1.46
CA LEU A 88 20.58 3.56 0.17
C LEU A 88 20.83 2.36 -0.74
N VAL A 89 20.26 2.39 -1.94
CA VAL A 89 20.28 1.27 -2.87
C VAL A 89 21.03 1.66 -4.13
N ALA A 90 22.05 0.88 -4.47
CA ALA A 90 22.80 1.05 -5.69
C ALA A 90 21.99 0.65 -6.92
N THR A 91 22.51 0.99 -8.09
CA THR A 91 21.96 0.58 -9.36
C THR A 91 21.92 -0.95 -9.48
N GLY A 92 20.85 -1.44 -10.08
CA GLY A 92 20.60 -2.86 -10.27
C GLY A 92 19.14 -3.22 -10.15
N THR A 93 18.85 -4.50 -10.34
CA THR A 93 17.52 -5.08 -10.18
C THR A 93 17.51 -6.00 -8.96
N TYR A 94 16.53 -5.79 -8.08
CA TYR A 94 16.32 -6.52 -6.85
C TYR A 94 14.96 -7.23 -6.94
N SER A 95 14.98 -8.56 -6.89
CA SER A 95 13.80 -9.41 -7.17
C SER A 95 13.60 -10.53 -6.16
N ASP A 96 14.31 -10.47 -5.04
CA ASP A 96 14.17 -11.40 -3.93
C ASP A 96 12.79 -11.25 -3.31
N ILE A 97 12.00 -12.32 -3.35
CA ILE A 97 10.64 -12.36 -2.82
C ILE A 97 10.66 -12.91 -1.40
N HIS A 98 10.01 -12.19 -0.50
CA HIS A 98 9.94 -12.47 0.92
C HIS A 98 8.49 -12.68 1.34
N LEU A 99 8.27 -13.56 2.32
CA LEU A 99 6.97 -13.74 2.94
C LEU A 99 6.80 -12.71 4.08
N ALA A 100 5.67 -12.00 4.10
CA ALA A 100 5.20 -11.23 5.24
C ALA A 100 4.00 -11.89 5.91
N VAL A 101 3.71 -11.42 7.13
CA VAL A 101 2.46 -11.52 7.92
C VAL A 101 1.57 -12.73 7.59
N PHE A 102 1.46 -13.66 8.54
CA PHE A 102 0.71 -14.92 8.44
C PHE A 102 1.22 -15.93 7.39
N GLY A 103 2.34 -15.65 6.72
CA GLY A 103 3.04 -16.62 5.86
C GLY A 103 2.41 -16.80 4.48
N THR A 104 1.51 -15.91 4.09
CA THR A 104 0.78 -15.99 2.82
C THR A 104 1.12 -14.86 1.88
N ILE A 105 1.41 -13.64 2.38
CA ILE A 105 1.71 -12.46 1.55
C ILE A 105 3.15 -12.49 1.08
N THR A 106 3.40 -12.31 -0.22
CA THR A 106 4.76 -12.13 -0.74
C THR A 106 5.02 -10.71 -1.22
N GLN A 107 6.26 -10.25 -1.03
CA GLN A 107 6.71 -8.94 -1.48
C GLN A 107 8.24 -8.87 -1.68
N VAL A 108 8.72 -7.91 -2.46
CA VAL A 108 10.17 -7.62 -2.53
C VAL A 108 10.65 -7.00 -1.22
N VAL A 109 9.90 -6.03 -0.69
CA VAL A 109 10.25 -5.31 0.54
C VAL A 109 9.03 -5.18 1.47
N TYR A 110 9.19 -5.64 2.70
CA TYR A 110 8.26 -5.45 3.81
C TYR A 110 8.83 -4.44 4.80
N VAL A 111 8.07 -3.37 5.06
CA VAL A 111 8.44 -2.23 5.88
C VAL A 111 7.52 -2.15 7.10
N ASP A 112 8.11 -2.37 8.27
CA ASP A 112 7.46 -2.41 9.58
C ASP A 112 8.01 -1.36 10.57
N ARG A 113 8.74 -0.37 10.05
CA ARG A 113 9.28 0.76 10.80
C ARG A 113 9.42 1.99 9.91
N SER A 114 9.41 3.17 10.51
CA SER A 114 9.60 4.42 9.77
C SER A 114 11.02 4.49 9.23
N LEU A 115 11.20 4.72 7.92
CA LEU A 115 12.52 4.80 7.28
C LEU A 115 12.44 5.45 5.90
N THR A 116 13.60 5.73 5.31
CA THR A 116 13.72 6.11 3.89
C THR A 116 14.35 4.98 3.09
N ILE A 117 13.80 4.66 1.92
CA ILE A 117 14.46 3.83 0.90
C ILE A 117 14.75 4.71 -0.30
N ARG A 118 16.04 4.86 -0.64
CA ARG A 118 16.48 5.71 -1.74
C ARG A 118 17.35 4.96 -2.73
N GLY A 119 16.94 4.94 -4.00
CA GLY A 119 17.73 4.42 -5.12
C GLY A 119 18.62 5.48 -5.78
N GLY A 120 19.22 5.12 -6.91
CA GLY A 120 19.95 6.08 -7.75
C GLY A 120 21.44 6.19 -7.49
N TYR A 121 22.04 5.27 -6.72
CA TYR A 121 23.47 5.29 -6.43
C TYR A 121 24.27 4.42 -7.39
N ASN A 122 25.48 4.84 -7.74
CA ASN A 122 26.42 3.94 -8.41
C ASN A 122 26.88 2.81 -7.46
N SER A 123 27.50 1.75 -8.00
CA SER A 123 27.82 0.52 -7.26
C SER A 123 28.75 0.68 -6.06
N ASN A 124 29.50 1.78 -5.99
CA ASN A 124 30.42 2.10 -4.89
C ASN A 124 29.96 3.31 -4.06
N PHE A 125 28.74 3.82 -4.28
CA PHE A 125 28.13 4.92 -3.53
C PHE A 125 28.91 6.24 -3.55
N THR A 126 29.75 6.48 -4.56
CA THR A 126 30.47 7.75 -4.71
C THR A 126 29.70 8.80 -5.52
N ALA A 127 28.63 8.39 -6.20
CA ALA A 127 27.77 9.27 -7.00
C ALA A 127 26.30 8.88 -6.83
N TRP A 128 25.44 9.90 -6.85
CA TRP A 128 23.99 9.77 -6.88
C TRP A 128 23.46 10.52 -8.10
N ASP A 129 22.83 9.78 -8.99
CA ASP A 129 22.22 10.24 -10.23
C ASP A 129 21.20 9.16 -10.63
N PRO A 130 19.91 9.34 -10.33
CA PRO A 130 18.90 8.30 -10.50
C PRO A 130 18.62 7.96 -11.97
N ASP A 131 18.92 8.87 -12.89
CA ASP A 131 18.80 8.63 -14.33
C ASP A 131 19.94 7.76 -14.85
N LEU A 132 21.17 8.02 -14.37
CA LEU A 132 22.36 7.25 -14.76
C LEU A 132 22.48 5.91 -14.01
N TYR A 133 21.97 5.84 -12.78
CA TYR A 133 22.14 4.71 -11.87
C TYR A 133 20.79 4.14 -11.38
N PRO A 134 19.90 3.69 -12.28
CA PRO A 134 18.56 3.28 -11.91
C PRO A 134 18.58 2.10 -10.93
N THR A 135 17.72 2.18 -9.92
CA THR A 135 17.44 1.11 -8.96
C THR A 135 16.05 0.56 -9.23
N THR A 136 15.96 -0.74 -9.54
CA THR A 136 14.69 -1.41 -9.84
C THR A 136 14.36 -2.43 -8.76
N LEU A 137 13.19 -2.30 -8.16
CA LEU A 137 12.54 -3.32 -7.35
C LEU A 137 11.51 -4.03 -8.24
N ASP A 138 11.71 -5.31 -8.51
CA ASP A 138 10.93 -6.07 -9.49
C ASP A 138 10.37 -7.35 -8.86
N ALA A 139 9.06 -7.36 -8.64
CA ALA A 139 8.39 -8.51 -8.05
C ALA A 139 8.08 -9.62 -9.07
N ARG A 140 8.20 -9.37 -10.39
CA ARG A 140 7.99 -10.35 -11.47
C ARG A 140 6.62 -11.03 -11.44
N GLY A 141 5.60 -10.35 -10.93
CA GLY A 141 4.24 -10.85 -10.71
C GLY A 141 4.14 -11.85 -9.56
N LEU A 142 5.19 -12.03 -8.74
CA LEU A 142 5.25 -13.03 -7.68
C LEU A 142 4.86 -12.49 -6.30
N GLY A 143 4.27 -11.30 -6.24
CA GLY A 143 3.86 -10.62 -5.02
C GLY A 143 3.90 -9.10 -5.20
N ARG A 144 3.68 -8.36 -4.11
CA ARG A 144 3.79 -6.91 -4.11
C ARG A 144 5.24 -6.47 -4.27
N VAL A 145 5.50 -5.26 -4.72
CA VAL A 145 6.88 -4.76 -4.69
C VAL A 145 7.22 -4.26 -3.29
N VAL A 146 6.41 -3.36 -2.74
CA VAL A 146 6.58 -2.81 -1.39
C VAL A 146 5.31 -2.98 -0.58
N TYR A 147 5.44 -3.48 0.65
CA TYR A 147 4.37 -3.55 1.63
C TYR A 147 4.75 -2.76 2.88
N ILE A 148 3.93 -1.78 3.26
CA ILE A 148 4.17 -0.89 4.39
C ILE A 148 3.05 -1.05 5.41
N THR A 149 3.42 -1.40 6.65
CA THR A 149 2.45 -1.60 7.74
C THR A 149 1.92 -0.28 8.31
N GLY A 150 0.88 -0.42 9.13
CA GLY A 150 0.17 0.69 9.77
C GLY A 150 1.00 1.67 10.59
N GLY A 151 0.70 2.96 10.47
CA GLY A 151 1.09 4.00 11.43
C GLY A 151 2.51 4.55 11.27
N LEU A 152 3.18 4.20 10.17
CA LEU A 152 4.58 4.56 9.90
C LEU A 152 4.74 5.90 9.18
N THR A 153 5.98 6.40 9.17
CA THR A 153 6.44 7.47 8.27
C THR A 153 7.49 6.88 7.32
N VAL A 154 7.16 6.77 6.04
CA VAL A 154 8.03 6.13 5.04
C VAL A 154 8.26 7.06 3.85
N THR A 155 9.50 7.11 3.39
CA THR A 155 9.86 7.79 2.14
C THR A 155 10.42 6.79 1.13
N LEU A 156 9.83 6.76 -0.06
CA LEU A 156 10.35 6.07 -1.23
C LEU A 156 10.88 7.12 -2.21
N ASP A 157 12.16 7.04 -2.56
CA ASP A 157 12.83 8.05 -3.38
C ASP A 157 13.68 7.40 -4.47
N SER A 158 13.52 7.83 -5.73
CA SER A 158 14.41 7.43 -6.81
C SER A 158 14.39 5.92 -7.10
N LEU A 159 13.22 5.30 -7.04
CA LEU A 159 13.01 3.86 -7.24
C LEU A 159 12.16 3.59 -8.50
N ARG A 160 12.49 2.51 -9.20
CA ARG A 160 11.60 1.89 -10.18
C ARG A 160 10.89 0.71 -9.51
N ILE A 161 9.58 0.79 -9.33
CA ILE A 161 8.76 -0.18 -8.62
C ILE A 161 7.89 -0.89 -9.65
N VAL A 162 8.23 -2.13 -9.99
CA VAL A 162 7.74 -2.76 -11.22
C VAL A 162 7.23 -4.19 -11.03
N ASN A 163 6.28 -4.56 -11.90
CA ASN A 163 5.74 -5.92 -12.03
C ASN A 163 5.23 -6.50 -10.70
N GLY A 164 4.64 -5.68 -9.85
CA GLY A 164 3.95 -6.07 -8.64
C GLY A 164 2.60 -6.72 -8.91
N SER A 165 2.19 -7.66 -8.05
CA SER A 165 0.85 -8.26 -8.03
C SER A 165 0.33 -8.34 -6.60
N GLY A 166 -0.88 -7.82 -6.35
CA GLY A 166 -1.53 -7.89 -5.04
C GLY A 166 -2.10 -9.27 -4.69
N GLU A 167 -2.23 -10.17 -5.67
CA GLU A 167 -2.98 -11.44 -5.58
C GLU A 167 -2.16 -12.59 -4.97
N ARG A 168 -0.89 -12.71 -5.36
CA ARG A 168 -0.02 -13.78 -4.85
C ARG A 168 0.44 -13.40 -3.46
N GLY A 169 -0.46 -13.66 -2.52
CA GLY A 169 -0.32 -13.19 -1.16
C GLY A 169 -1.38 -13.62 -0.13
N GLY A 170 -2.47 -14.28 -0.51
CA GLY A 170 -3.45 -14.69 0.49
C GLY A 170 -4.62 -15.42 -0.13
N GLU A 171 -4.83 -16.64 0.34
CA GLU A 171 -6.10 -17.35 0.25
C GLU A 171 -7.27 -16.43 0.65
N VAL A 172 -8.45 -16.74 0.09
CA VAL A 172 -9.78 -16.38 0.60
C VAL A 172 -9.73 -16.21 2.11
N ASN A 173 -9.90 -14.97 2.57
CA ASN A 173 -10.14 -14.71 3.96
C ASN A 173 -11.50 -15.34 4.33
N PRO A 174 -11.58 -16.26 5.31
CA PRO A 174 -12.87 -16.77 5.79
C PRO A 174 -13.69 -15.68 6.50
N ASP A 175 -13.10 -14.52 6.78
CA ASP A 175 -13.78 -13.31 7.23
C ASP A 175 -14.07 -12.37 6.04
N PRO A 176 -15.33 -12.26 5.59
CA PRO A 176 -15.73 -11.39 4.49
C PRO A 176 -15.65 -9.89 4.81
N TYR A 177 -15.22 -9.49 6.02
CA TYR A 177 -15.19 -8.09 6.46
C TYR A 177 -13.79 -7.47 6.55
N ILE A 178 -12.73 -8.18 6.15
CA ILE A 178 -11.35 -7.65 6.22
C ILE A 178 -10.84 -7.30 4.82
N TYR A 179 -10.86 -6.00 4.54
CA TYR A 179 -10.32 -5.33 3.35
C TYR A 179 -8.78 -5.24 3.37
N PRO A 180 -8.08 -5.11 2.23
CA PRO A 180 -8.37 -5.62 0.89
C PRO A 180 -7.30 -6.63 0.43
N VAL A 181 -7.72 -7.88 0.19
CA VAL A 181 -6.92 -8.85 -0.56
C VAL A 181 -6.74 -8.31 -1.99
N GLY A 182 -5.52 -8.27 -2.52
CA GLY A 182 -5.29 -7.83 -3.90
C GLY A 182 -4.86 -6.38 -4.12
N SER A 183 -4.88 -5.48 -3.12
CA SER A 183 -4.55 -4.06 -3.33
C SER A 183 -3.06 -3.73 -3.26
N GLY A 184 -2.65 -2.69 -4.00
CA GLY A 184 -1.29 -2.13 -3.94
C GLY A 184 -0.25 -3.03 -4.58
N GLY A 185 -0.45 -3.40 -5.85
CA GLY A 185 0.47 -4.29 -6.58
C GLY A 185 1.91 -3.78 -6.51
N GLY A 186 2.11 -2.50 -6.83
CA GLY A 186 3.41 -1.85 -6.66
C GLY A 186 3.69 -1.58 -5.18
N VAL A 187 2.90 -0.67 -4.59
CA VAL A 187 3.02 -0.27 -3.19
C VAL A 187 1.68 -0.48 -2.50
N HIS A 188 1.67 -1.31 -1.47
CA HIS A 188 0.59 -1.33 -0.48
C HIS A 188 1.05 -0.59 0.77
N SER A 189 0.27 0.39 1.20
CA SER A 189 0.64 1.24 2.33
C SER A 189 -0.54 1.51 3.26
N ASP A 190 -0.35 1.13 4.51
CA ASP A 190 -1.12 1.63 5.65
C ASP A 190 -0.33 2.69 6.43
N ALA A 191 0.73 3.28 5.83
CA ALA A 191 1.53 4.28 6.53
C ALA A 191 0.65 5.46 6.98
N ARG A 192 1.00 6.07 8.12
CA ARG A 192 0.39 7.37 8.47
C ARG A 192 0.88 8.45 7.52
N PHE A 193 2.15 8.40 7.14
CA PHE A 193 2.76 9.34 6.21
C PHE A 193 3.58 8.56 5.18
N LEU A 194 3.12 8.55 3.93
CA LEU A 194 3.87 8.04 2.79
C LEU A 194 4.31 9.20 1.90
N THR A 195 5.62 9.32 1.67
CA THR A 195 6.19 10.23 0.67
C THR A 195 6.79 9.41 -0.46
N VAL A 196 6.38 9.68 -1.69
CA VAL A 196 6.91 9.05 -2.91
C VAL A 196 7.44 10.14 -3.82
N ARG A 197 8.73 10.10 -4.15
CA ARG A 197 9.32 11.11 -5.05
C ARG A 197 10.36 10.55 -5.99
N ASN A 198 10.52 11.17 -7.17
CA ASN A 198 11.45 10.69 -8.21
C ASN A 198 11.26 9.20 -8.54
N CYS A 199 10.05 8.67 -8.35
CA CYS A 199 9.78 7.25 -8.51
C CYS A 199 9.11 6.97 -9.85
N VAL A 200 9.37 5.79 -10.40
CA VAL A 200 8.64 5.25 -11.54
C VAL A 200 7.93 3.98 -11.11
N ILE A 201 6.60 4.01 -11.06
CA ILE A 201 5.76 2.89 -10.63
C ILE A 201 5.05 2.38 -11.87
N MET A 202 5.45 1.20 -12.34
CA MET A 202 5.00 0.70 -13.65
C MET A 202 4.62 -0.77 -13.68
N SER A 203 3.62 -1.08 -14.52
CA SER A 203 3.23 -2.46 -14.83
C SER A 203 2.88 -3.28 -13.59
N ASN A 204 2.31 -2.63 -12.59
CA ASN A 204 1.85 -3.29 -11.38
C ASN A 204 0.34 -3.55 -11.46
N THR A 205 -0.10 -4.63 -10.81
CA THR A 205 -1.48 -5.09 -10.87
C THR A 205 -2.05 -5.28 -9.48
N ALA A 206 -3.18 -4.62 -9.20
CA ALA A 206 -4.08 -4.97 -8.10
C ALA A 206 -5.13 -5.93 -8.66
N HIS A 207 -5.16 -7.17 -8.17
CA HIS A 207 -6.02 -8.22 -8.72
C HIS A 207 -6.62 -9.07 -7.59
N ASN A 208 -7.87 -9.48 -7.74
CA ASN A 208 -8.58 -10.33 -6.79
C ASN A 208 -9.47 -11.37 -7.50
N GLU A 209 -8.97 -12.61 -7.59
CA GLU A 209 -9.72 -13.74 -8.16
C GLU A 209 -11.02 -14.07 -7.41
N ALA A 210 -11.17 -13.62 -6.16
CA ALA A 210 -12.29 -14.01 -5.29
C ALA A 210 -13.58 -13.18 -5.50
N HIS A 211 -13.59 -12.16 -6.37
CA HIS A 211 -14.76 -11.34 -6.73
C HIS A 211 -15.55 -10.78 -5.52
N SER A 212 -14.89 -10.55 -4.39
CA SER A 212 -15.55 -10.20 -3.12
C SER A 212 -14.95 -9.00 -2.40
N GLY A 213 -14.08 -8.20 -3.05
CA GLY A 213 -13.45 -7.06 -2.38
C GLY A 213 -12.74 -6.07 -3.28
N THR A 214 -12.53 -4.88 -2.72
CA THR A 214 -12.04 -3.60 -3.30
C THR A 214 -10.57 -3.60 -3.73
N ALA A 215 -10.16 -4.56 -4.58
CA ALA A 215 -8.77 -4.66 -5.03
C ALA A 215 -8.39 -3.49 -5.96
N GLY A 216 -7.76 -2.49 -5.37
CA GLY A 216 -7.43 -1.25 -6.04
C GLY A 216 -6.03 -0.72 -5.75
N GLY A 217 -5.66 0.33 -6.45
CA GLY A 217 -4.31 0.88 -6.38
C GLY A 217 -3.31 -0.04 -7.07
N GLY A 218 -3.46 -0.24 -8.38
CA GLY A 218 -2.55 -1.10 -9.16
C GLY A 218 -1.09 -0.73 -8.93
N GLY A 219 -0.81 0.57 -9.05
CA GLY A 219 0.47 1.17 -8.68
C GLY A 219 0.60 1.33 -7.17
N ILE A 220 -0.24 2.17 -6.55
CA ILE A 220 -0.22 2.46 -5.11
C ILE A 220 -1.62 2.31 -4.51
N TYR A 221 -1.71 1.54 -3.43
CA TYR A 221 -2.81 1.62 -2.47
C TYR A 221 -2.32 2.35 -1.22
N GLN A 222 -3.01 3.43 -0.85
CA GLN A 222 -2.83 4.14 0.41
C GLN A 222 -4.11 4.07 1.23
N GLY A 223 -4.07 3.28 2.30
CA GLY A 223 -5.13 3.18 3.28
C GLY A 223 -4.58 3.42 4.69
N CYS A 224 -5.12 2.69 5.65
CA CYS A 224 -4.76 2.77 7.04
C CYS A 224 -5.15 1.49 7.78
N ALA A 225 -4.63 1.33 9.00
CA ALA A 225 -5.14 0.36 9.94
C ALA A 225 -6.55 0.78 10.42
N GLN A 226 -7.55 -0.06 10.16
CA GLN A 226 -8.95 0.18 10.53
C GLN A 226 -9.24 -0.15 12.00
N VAL A 227 -10.13 0.63 12.62
CA VAL A 227 -10.78 0.36 13.93
C VAL A 227 -12.30 0.45 13.71
N GLY A 228 -12.92 -0.71 13.50
CA GLY A 228 -14.29 -0.76 12.97
C GLY A 228 -14.32 -0.28 11.52
N SER A 229 -15.25 0.61 11.18
CA SER A 229 -15.40 1.16 9.81
C SER A 229 -14.55 2.42 9.54
N TYR A 230 -13.63 2.77 10.43
CA TYR A 230 -12.87 4.02 10.37
C TYR A 230 -11.38 3.78 10.48
N CYS A 231 -10.58 4.68 9.92
CA CYS A 231 -9.14 4.68 10.16
C CYS A 231 -8.80 4.97 11.62
N SER A 232 -7.77 4.28 12.14
CA SER A 232 -7.16 4.60 13.43
C SER A 232 -6.33 5.90 13.41
N TYR A 233 -5.99 6.41 12.23
CA TYR A 233 -5.29 7.68 12.01
C TYR A 233 -5.58 8.21 10.61
N ALA A 234 -5.47 9.52 10.44
CA ALA A 234 -5.45 10.17 9.14
C ALA A 234 -4.26 9.69 8.29
N PRO A 235 -4.47 9.00 7.16
CA PRO A 235 -3.40 8.66 6.24
C PRO A 235 -3.03 9.88 5.37
N THR A 236 -1.74 10.08 5.13
CA THR A 236 -1.24 11.15 4.26
C THR A 236 -0.36 10.57 3.17
N LEU A 237 -0.66 10.93 1.91
CA LEU A 237 0.18 10.66 0.74
C LEU A 237 0.71 11.97 0.17
N VAL A 238 2.03 12.06 0.05
CA VAL A 238 2.70 13.12 -0.72
C VAL A 238 3.43 12.47 -1.88
N MET A 239 3.10 12.87 -3.10
CA MET A 239 3.73 12.36 -4.32
C MET A 239 4.27 13.50 -5.18
N GLU A 240 5.55 13.44 -5.52
CA GLU A 240 6.26 14.51 -6.23
C GLU A 240 7.16 13.96 -7.35
N ASP A 241 7.29 14.68 -8.46
CA ASP A 241 8.32 14.43 -9.48
C ASP A 241 8.39 12.96 -9.95
N SER A 242 7.24 12.33 -10.20
CA SER A 242 7.15 10.87 -10.35
C SER A 242 6.29 10.46 -11.54
N SER A 243 6.34 9.18 -11.89
CA SER A 243 5.52 8.61 -12.98
C SER A 243 4.81 7.34 -12.55
N ILE A 244 3.50 7.28 -12.82
CA ILE A 244 2.60 6.14 -12.61
C ILE A 244 2.16 5.65 -13.99
N ILE A 245 2.69 4.52 -14.44
CA ILE A 245 2.60 4.11 -15.85
C ILE A 245 2.07 2.67 -16.00
N SER A 246 1.02 2.49 -16.79
CA SER A 246 0.54 1.15 -17.18
C SER A 246 0.28 0.22 -15.99
N ASN A 247 -0.25 0.77 -14.90
CA ASN A 247 -0.71 -0.02 -13.77
C ASN A 247 -2.20 -0.39 -13.96
N THR A 248 -2.59 -1.53 -13.41
CA THR A 248 -3.93 -2.09 -13.60
C THR A 248 -4.56 -2.42 -12.26
N ALA A 249 -5.84 -2.10 -12.08
CA ALA A 249 -6.63 -2.51 -10.93
C ALA A 249 -7.94 -3.17 -11.39
N ASP A 250 -8.33 -4.25 -10.71
CA ASP A 250 -9.63 -4.90 -10.96
C ASP A 250 -10.81 -4.04 -10.50
N TYR A 251 -10.62 -3.20 -9.48
CA TYR A 251 -11.65 -2.30 -8.96
C TYR A 251 -11.22 -0.85 -9.17
N HIS A 252 -10.80 -0.14 -8.12
CA HIS A 252 -10.55 1.29 -8.19
C HIS A 252 -9.07 1.65 -8.31
N GLY A 253 -8.76 2.78 -8.95
CA GLY A 253 -7.43 3.37 -8.89
C GLY A 253 -6.38 2.54 -9.62
N GLY A 254 -6.45 2.51 -10.96
CA GLY A 254 -5.47 1.77 -11.78
C GLY A 254 -4.04 2.18 -11.43
N GLY A 255 -3.81 3.50 -11.35
CA GLY A 255 -2.58 4.07 -10.82
C GLY A 255 -2.55 4.10 -9.30
N ILE A 256 -3.40 4.92 -8.68
CA ILE A 256 -3.45 5.13 -7.22
C ILE A 256 -4.89 4.98 -6.71
N PHE A 257 -5.04 4.26 -5.61
CA PHE A 257 -6.24 4.29 -4.76
C PHE A 257 -5.86 4.85 -3.39
N VAL A 258 -6.48 5.98 -3.02
CA VAL A 258 -6.47 6.49 -1.64
C VAL A 258 -7.83 6.33 -0.95
N GLU A 259 -7.80 5.74 0.24
CA GLU A 259 -8.94 5.67 1.17
C GLU A 259 -8.70 6.63 2.36
N GLY A 260 -9.46 7.74 2.41
CA GLY A 260 -9.32 8.79 3.42
C GLY A 260 -9.92 8.48 4.79
N GLY A 261 -10.32 7.23 5.04
CA GLY A 261 -10.56 6.70 6.39
C GLY A 261 -11.96 6.71 6.96
N GLY A 262 -12.97 6.72 6.08
CA GLY A 262 -14.38 6.58 6.46
C GLY A 262 -14.98 7.84 7.10
N VAL A 263 -14.21 8.91 7.25
CA VAL A 263 -14.69 10.25 7.60
C VAL A 263 -14.22 11.21 6.51
N PRO A 264 -15.12 11.97 5.84
CA PRO A 264 -14.73 12.92 4.80
C PRO A 264 -13.65 13.90 5.26
N GLY A 265 -12.55 13.97 4.51
CA GLY A 265 -11.46 14.92 4.72
C GLY A 265 -10.44 14.51 5.78
N THR A 266 -10.41 13.24 6.21
CA THR A 266 -9.41 12.76 7.18
C THR A 266 -8.17 12.14 6.55
N GLY A 267 -8.13 11.96 5.24
CA GLY A 267 -6.89 11.65 4.50
C GLY A 267 -6.41 12.84 3.69
N ASP A 268 -5.13 13.19 3.77
CA ASP A 268 -4.56 14.29 2.98
C ASP A 268 -3.72 13.73 1.83
N VAL A 269 -4.05 14.12 0.61
CA VAL A 269 -3.34 13.72 -0.59
C VAL A 269 -2.79 14.95 -1.27
N THR A 270 -1.48 15.00 -1.47
CA THR A 270 -0.81 16.02 -2.28
C THR A 270 -0.05 15.33 -3.41
N ILE A 271 -0.37 15.70 -4.64
CA ILE A 271 0.28 15.18 -5.85
C ILE A 271 0.73 16.38 -6.66
N ARG A 272 2.03 16.45 -6.99
CA ARG A 272 2.62 17.56 -7.74
C ARG A 272 3.66 17.08 -8.75
N ASP A 273 3.65 17.62 -9.96
CA ASP A 273 4.61 17.24 -11.03
C ASP A 273 4.62 15.72 -11.28
N VAL A 274 3.44 15.09 -11.30
CA VAL A 274 3.31 13.63 -11.52
C VAL A 274 2.66 13.34 -12.87
N GLN A 275 3.20 12.33 -13.56
CA GLN A 275 2.63 11.81 -14.81
C GLN A 275 1.88 10.50 -14.57
N PHE A 276 0.58 10.48 -14.86
CA PHE A 276 -0.27 9.30 -14.89
C PHE A 276 -0.53 8.91 -16.34
N THR A 277 0.09 7.83 -16.80
CA THR A 277 -0.01 7.41 -18.20
C THR A 277 -0.53 5.99 -18.34
N SER A 278 -1.60 5.82 -19.11
CA SER A 278 -2.10 4.50 -19.51
C SER A 278 -2.41 3.56 -18.34
N ASN A 279 -2.80 4.11 -17.19
CA ASN A 279 -3.28 3.30 -16.08
C ASN A 279 -4.74 2.89 -16.32
N HIS A 280 -5.12 1.71 -15.83
CA HIS A 280 -6.39 1.08 -16.12
C HIS A 280 -7.07 0.59 -14.85
N SER A 281 -8.35 0.90 -14.70
CA SER A 281 -9.23 0.34 -13.68
C SER A 281 -10.47 -0.24 -14.36
N ASN A 282 -11.00 -1.36 -13.85
CA ASN A 282 -12.27 -1.92 -14.35
C ASN A 282 -13.50 -1.34 -13.63
N GLU A 283 -13.35 -0.28 -12.83
CA GLU A 283 -14.47 0.45 -12.24
C GLU A 283 -14.15 1.95 -12.32
N ASP A 284 -13.52 2.51 -11.28
CA ASP A 284 -13.36 3.96 -11.13
C ASP A 284 -11.90 4.40 -10.98
N GLY A 285 -11.59 5.56 -11.58
CA GLY A 285 -10.30 6.23 -11.38
C GLY A 285 -9.15 5.49 -12.07
N GLY A 286 -9.08 5.56 -13.40
CA GLY A 286 -8.03 4.90 -14.17
C GLY A 286 -6.64 5.35 -13.73
N GLY A 287 -6.45 6.67 -13.61
CA GLY A 287 -5.25 7.25 -13.01
C GLY A 287 -5.30 7.23 -11.49
N VAL A 288 -6.25 7.95 -10.91
CA VAL A 288 -6.39 8.10 -9.46
C VAL A 288 -7.85 7.93 -9.04
N TYR A 289 -8.07 7.14 -8.00
CA TYR A 289 -9.30 7.11 -7.21
C TYR A 289 -9.02 7.64 -5.81
N ALA A 290 -9.77 8.64 -5.37
CA ALA A 290 -9.67 9.17 -4.03
C ALA A 290 -11.06 9.33 -3.39
N CYS A 291 -11.28 8.59 -2.30
CA CYS A 291 -12.48 8.69 -1.46
C CYS A 291 -12.15 9.20 -0.06
N TYR A 292 -13.10 9.88 0.58
CA TYR A 292 -12.98 10.38 1.97
C TYR A 292 -11.75 11.26 2.27
N SER A 293 -11.08 11.77 1.24
CA SER A 293 -9.81 12.49 1.36
C SER A 293 -9.91 13.93 0.85
N SER A 294 -9.08 14.81 1.40
CA SER A 294 -8.76 16.09 0.79
C SER A 294 -7.67 15.88 -0.25
N LEU A 295 -7.80 16.50 -1.42
CA LEU A 295 -6.83 16.35 -2.51
C LEU A 295 -6.31 17.72 -2.97
N THR A 296 -5.00 17.86 -3.02
CA THR A 296 -4.31 18.93 -3.74
C THR A 296 -3.53 18.32 -4.88
N LEU A 297 -3.94 18.62 -6.11
CA LEU A 297 -3.33 18.13 -7.34
C LEU A 297 -2.81 19.31 -8.15
N LEU A 298 -1.51 19.35 -8.37
CA LEU A 298 -0.82 20.50 -8.95
C LEU A 298 0.06 20.07 -10.12
N ASP A 299 0.03 20.82 -11.21
CA ASP A 299 1.01 20.71 -12.31
C ASP A 299 1.23 19.25 -12.81
N SER A 300 0.17 18.44 -12.81
CA SER A 300 0.25 17.00 -13.09
C SER A 300 -0.51 16.62 -14.35
N ASP A 301 -0.02 15.58 -15.03
CA ASP A 301 -0.54 15.14 -16.33
C ASP A 301 -1.21 13.77 -16.22
N PHE A 302 -2.45 13.68 -16.71
CA PHE A 302 -3.24 12.46 -16.82
C PHE A 302 -3.51 12.19 -18.29
N VAL A 303 -2.83 11.17 -18.83
CA VAL A 303 -2.84 10.87 -20.25
C VAL A 303 -3.21 9.41 -20.52
N HIS A 304 -4.23 9.18 -21.35
CA HIS A 304 -4.67 7.84 -21.76
C HIS A 304 -5.03 6.90 -20.60
N ASN A 305 -5.44 7.42 -19.45
CA ASN A 305 -5.92 6.57 -18.37
C ASN A 305 -7.36 6.12 -18.67
N VAL A 306 -7.69 4.91 -18.24
CA VAL A 306 -8.94 4.24 -18.56
C VAL A 306 -9.63 3.76 -17.29
N ALA A 307 -10.90 4.07 -17.15
CA ALA A 307 -11.79 3.49 -16.13
C ALA A 307 -12.99 2.90 -16.85
N TRP A 308 -13.17 1.59 -16.80
CA TRP A 308 -14.23 0.91 -17.56
C TRP A 308 -14.99 -0.04 -16.66
N ASP A 309 -16.20 0.34 -16.26
CA ASP A 309 -17.16 -0.56 -15.62
C ASP A 309 -17.79 -1.47 -16.69
N ASP A 310 -17.53 -2.78 -16.57
CA ASP A 310 -18.13 -3.79 -17.44
C ASP A 310 -19.57 -4.16 -17.03
N ASP A 311 -20.13 -3.59 -15.95
CA ASP A 311 -21.52 -3.84 -15.51
C ASP A 311 -22.53 -2.95 -16.28
N PRO A 312 -23.35 -3.52 -17.18
CA PRO A 312 -24.34 -2.75 -17.96
C PRO A 312 -25.60 -2.39 -17.16
N VAL A 313 -25.73 -2.83 -15.90
CA VAL A 313 -26.95 -2.69 -15.10
C VAL A 313 -26.88 -1.49 -14.14
N ASP A 314 -25.69 -1.12 -13.67
CA ASP A 314 -25.47 -0.01 -12.76
C ASP A 314 -24.14 0.68 -13.12
N PRO A 315 -24.12 1.62 -14.10
CA PRO A 315 -22.87 2.26 -14.52
C PRO A 315 -22.36 3.09 -13.34
N ASN A 316 -21.41 2.55 -12.57
CA ASN A 316 -20.84 3.32 -11.48
C ASN A 316 -19.78 4.29 -12.02
N ASP A 317 -19.75 5.44 -11.38
CA ASP A 317 -19.32 6.72 -11.92
C ASP A 317 -17.81 6.77 -12.35
N SER A 318 -17.45 6.66 -13.62
CA SER A 318 -16.05 6.36 -14.00
C SER A 318 -15.17 7.58 -14.36
N GLY A 319 -14.32 8.11 -13.48
CA GLY A 319 -13.37 9.19 -13.82
C GLY A 319 -12.05 8.69 -14.42
N GLY A 320 -11.98 8.45 -15.74
CA GLY A 320 -10.86 7.79 -16.43
C GLY A 320 -9.47 8.31 -16.06
N GLY A 321 -9.31 9.63 -15.96
CA GLY A 321 -8.14 10.25 -15.34
C GLY A 321 -8.22 10.23 -13.81
N LEU A 322 -9.19 10.96 -13.27
CA LEU A 322 -9.36 11.18 -11.83
C LEU A 322 -10.82 10.95 -11.39
N TYR A 323 -11.00 10.20 -10.32
CA TYR A 323 -12.27 9.99 -9.64
C TYR A 323 -12.23 10.50 -8.19
N LEU A 324 -13.20 11.35 -7.83
CA LEU A 324 -13.30 12.00 -6.52
C LEU A 324 -14.69 11.85 -5.92
N ILE A 325 -14.75 11.35 -4.70
CA ILE A 325 -16.00 11.01 -4.02
C ILE A 325 -15.93 11.28 -2.51
N GLU A 326 -16.98 11.87 -1.95
CA GLU A 326 -17.25 11.93 -0.49
C GLU A 326 -16.06 12.46 0.34
N GLY A 327 -15.27 13.35 -0.26
CA GLY A 327 -14.01 13.86 0.27
C GLY A 327 -14.09 15.24 0.92
N GLY A 328 -12.92 15.73 1.34
CA GLY A 328 -12.73 17.08 1.84
C GLY A 328 -12.63 18.12 0.70
N PRO A 329 -12.00 19.28 0.96
CA PRO A 329 -11.66 20.23 -0.09
C PRO A 329 -10.74 19.61 -1.14
N VAL A 330 -11.04 19.89 -2.40
CA VAL A 330 -10.21 19.51 -3.55
C VAL A 330 -9.74 20.77 -4.27
N LEU A 331 -8.43 20.85 -4.50
CA LEU A 331 -7.80 21.85 -5.36
C LEU A 331 -7.13 21.14 -6.55
N LEU A 332 -7.57 21.50 -7.75
CA LEU A 332 -6.90 21.13 -8.99
C LEU A 332 -6.34 22.42 -9.62
N ASP A 333 -5.02 22.55 -9.70
CA ASP A 333 -4.35 23.73 -10.27
C ASP A 333 -3.30 23.34 -11.32
N GLY A 334 -3.34 23.92 -12.51
CA GLY A 334 -2.30 23.70 -13.53
C GLY A 334 -2.23 22.29 -14.13
N ASN A 335 -3.26 21.44 -13.98
CA ASN A 335 -3.20 20.05 -14.43
C ASN A 335 -3.68 19.84 -15.86
N THR A 336 -3.21 18.76 -16.48
CA THR A 336 -3.62 18.34 -17.82
C THR A 336 -4.33 16.99 -17.77
N PHE A 337 -5.54 16.91 -18.32
CA PHE A 337 -6.29 15.66 -18.53
C PHE A 337 -6.53 15.47 -20.03
N VAL A 338 -5.76 14.60 -20.66
CA VAL A 338 -5.79 14.39 -22.11
C VAL A 338 -6.07 12.93 -22.48
N SER A 339 -7.03 12.74 -23.37
CA SER A 339 -7.30 11.42 -23.98
C SER A 339 -7.57 10.30 -22.98
N ASN A 340 -8.08 10.64 -21.80
CA ASN A 340 -8.55 9.67 -20.84
C ASN A 340 -9.95 9.18 -21.26
N THR A 341 -10.23 7.92 -21.00
CA THR A 341 -11.45 7.25 -21.46
C THR A 341 -12.18 6.67 -20.27
N ALA A 342 -13.49 6.87 -20.21
CA ALA A 342 -14.29 6.22 -19.20
C ALA A 342 -15.76 6.12 -19.56
N ASP A 343 -16.59 5.58 -18.67
CA ASP A 343 -18.03 5.56 -18.91
C ASP A 343 -18.68 6.94 -18.66
N ILE A 344 -18.32 7.59 -17.55
CA ILE A 344 -18.83 8.90 -17.14
C ILE A 344 -17.68 9.83 -16.71
N GLY A 345 -17.40 10.88 -17.48
CA GLY A 345 -16.35 11.84 -17.11
C GLY A 345 -14.94 11.33 -17.44
N GLY A 346 -14.70 11.07 -18.73
CA GLY A 346 -13.45 10.49 -19.23
C GLY A 346 -12.17 11.08 -18.65
N GLY A 347 -12.10 12.40 -18.48
CA GLY A 347 -10.98 13.06 -17.81
C GLY A 347 -11.12 13.05 -16.28
N LEU A 348 -12.26 13.53 -15.79
CA LEU A 348 -12.52 13.75 -14.37
C LEU A 348 -13.97 13.44 -14.03
N PHE A 349 -14.18 12.73 -12.92
CA PHE A 349 -15.47 12.61 -12.25
C PHE A 349 -15.37 13.11 -10.81
N VAL A 350 -16.37 13.90 -10.39
CA VAL A 350 -16.42 14.51 -9.06
C VAL A 350 -17.84 14.44 -8.48
N ARG A 351 -17.96 13.89 -7.27
CA ARG A 351 -19.20 13.83 -6.49
C ARG A 351 -18.97 14.12 -5.01
N ASP A 352 -19.89 14.88 -4.40
CA ASP A 352 -19.93 15.14 -2.96
C ASP A 352 -18.61 15.68 -2.36
N VAL A 353 -17.93 16.57 -3.09
CA VAL A 353 -16.74 17.31 -2.63
C VAL A 353 -16.85 18.80 -2.90
N THR A 354 -16.07 19.61 -2.18
CA THR A 354 -15.87 21.03 -2.52
C THR A 354 -14.69 21.17 -3.48
N LEU A 355 -14.98 21.44 -4.75
CA LEU A 355 -13.98 21.49 -5.81
C LEU A 355 -13.60 22.94 -6.18
N THR A 356 -12.29 23.23 -6.18
CA THR A 356 -11.71 24.43 -6.80
C THR A 356 -10.82 24.00 -7.96
N MET A 357 -11.02 24.59 -9.14
CA MET A 357 -10.22 24.32 -10.34
C MET A 357 -9.70 25.63 -10.93
N THR A 358 -8.39 25.73 -11.10
CA THR A 358 -7.71 26.86 -11.75
C THR A 358 -6.70 26.36 -12.77
N ASP A 359 -6.62 27.03 -13.93
CA ASP A 359 -5.59 26.78 -14.95
C ASP A 359 -5.41 25.31 -15.40
N ASN A 360 -6.48 24.51 -15.39
CA ASN A 360 -6.45 23.11 -15.85
C ASN A 360 -6.84 22.99 -17.33
N LEU A 361 -6.18 22.09 -18.05
CA LEU A 361 -6.52 21.69 -19.42
C LEU A 361 -7.24 20.32 -19.39
N ILE A 362 -8.45 20.26 -19.96
CA ILE A 362 -9.21 19.01 -20.11
C ILE A 362 -9.57 18.86 -21.59
N GLN A 363 -8.91 17.95 -22.30
CA GLN A 363 -8.99 17.86 -23.76
C GLN A 363 -9.05 16.42 -24.26
N ASP A 364 -9.82 16.17 -25.32
CA ASP A 364 -9.87 14.90 -26.05
C ASP A 364 -10.21 13.67 -25.19
N ASN A 365 -10.81 13.87 -24.02
CA ASN A 365 -11.29 12.80 -23.17
C ASN A 365 -12.60 12.22 -23.72
N ILE A 366 -12.82 10.93 -23.52
CA ILE A 366 -13.95 10.19 -24.08
C ILE A 366 -14.82 9.68 -22.94
N SER A 367 -16.13 9.92 -23.03
CA SER A 367 -17.13 9.23 -22.22
C SER A 367 -18.19 8.54 -23.08
N TYR A 368 -18.63 7.34 -22.67
CA TYR A 368 -19.55 6.53 -23.45
C TYR A 368 -21.03 6.73 -23.10
N HIS A 369 -21.37 7.11 -21.86
CA HIS A 369 -22.76 7.35 -21.46
C HIS A 369 -23.09 8.82 -21.13
N TYR A 370 -22.28 9.50 -20.31
CA TYR A 370 -22.57 10.90 -19.90
C TYR A 370 -21.30 11.77 -19.76
N ALA A 371 -21.47 13.09 -19.94
CA ALA A 371 -20.48 14.13 -19.64
C ALA A 371 -19.08 13.94 -20.32
N GLY A 372 -19.01 14.27 -21.61
CA GLY A 372 -17.91 14.01 -22.59
C GLY A 372 -16.47 14.47 -22.28
N GLY A 373 -16.13 14.75 -21.02
CA GLY A 373 -14.77 15.01 -20.56
C GLY A 373 -14.68 15.28 -19.06
N THR A 374 -15.76 15.81 -18.46
CA THR A 374 -15.87 16.06 -17.01
C THR A 374 -17.30 15.83 -16.52
N GLY A 375 -17.50 14.95 -15.54
CA GLY A 375 -18.76 14.81 -14.80
C GLY A 375 -18.64 15.47 -13.42
N VAL A 376 -19.34 16.59 -13.18
CA VAL A 376 -19.42 17.22 -11.85
C VAL A 376 -20.86 17.12 -11.36
N TYR A 377 -21.07 16.40 -10.26
CA TYR A 377 -22.37 16.21 -9.63
C TYR A 377 -22.32 16.79 -8.22
N GLN A 378 -23.16 17.79 -7.96
CA GLN A 378 -23.36 18.37 -6.64
C GLN A 378 -24.76 17.96 -6.15
N CYS A 379 -24.85 17.23 -5.04
CA CYS A 379 -26.14 17.03 -4.37
C CYS A 379 -26.64 18.38 -3.83
N ALA A 380 -27.88 18.74 -4.18
CA ALA A 380 -28.53 20.00 -3.81
C ALA A 380 -29.06 20.01 -2.37
#